data_AF-A0A9D7PCQ7-F1
#
_entry.id   AF-A0A9D7PCQ7-F1
#
_cell.length_a   1.000
_cell.length_b   1.000
_cell.length_c   1.000
_cell.angle_alpha   90.00
_cell.angle_beta   90.00
_cell.angle_gamma   90.00
#
_symmetry.space_group_name_H-M   'P 1'
#
loop_
_entity.id
_entity.type
_entity.pdbx_description
1 polymer ?
#
loop_
_entity_poly.entity_id
_entity_poly.type
_entity_poly.pdbx_seq_one_letter_code
_entity_poly.pdbx_strand_id
1 'polypeptide(L)'
;MNIQLLQRPPTLKGPAGKAGAVAWGLLTTASVGASAYHGSKRHGGSIGWGVGWGVLGFFFPVLTPAIGAAQGFGKCKYKCGGVGRARRKGR
;
A
#
# COMPACT_ATOMS: atom_id res chain seq x y z
N MET A 1 21.62 33.51 -39.96
CA MET A 1 20.29 33.23 -39.37
C MET A 1 20.48 32.30 -38.18
N ASN A 2 20.19 32.78 -36.96
CA ASN A 2 20.42 32.06 -35.70
C ASN A 2 19.10 31.51 -35.16
N ILE A 3 18.92 30.19 -35.21
CA ILE A 3 17.74 29.49 -34.67
C ILE A 3 18.16 28.86 -33.33
N GLN A 4 17.94 29.58 -32.23
CA GLN A 4 18.24 29.14 -30.86
C GLN A 4 16.96 29.17 -29.98
N LEU A 5 15.88 28.53 -30.43
CA LEU A 5 14.57 28.71 -29.79
C LEU A 5 13.94 27.47 -29.11
N LEU A 6 14.62 26.33 -28.98
CA LEU A 6 13.94 25.11 -28.50
C LEU A 6 14.67 24.23 -27.47
N GLN A 7 15.58 24.78 -26.65
CA GLN A 7 16.31 23.97 -25.65
C GLN A 7 16.21 24.46 -24.19
N ARG A 8 15.19 25.22 -23.80
CA ARG A 8 14.93 25.41 -22.36
C ARG A 8 14.09 24.24 -21.84
N PRO A 9 14.66 23.25 -21.15
CA PRO A 9 13.82 22.31 -20.40
C PRO A 9 12.97 23.15 -19.43
N PRO A 10 11.69 22.80 -19.22
CA PRO A 10 10.91 23.45 -18.18
C PRO A 10 11.59 23.16 -16.85
N THR A 11 12.42 24.10 -16.40
CA THR A 11 12.93 24.11 -15.05
C THR A 11 11.74 24.38 -14.14
N LEU A 12 11.08 23.32 -13.69
CA LEU A 12 10.09 23.35 -12.62
C LEU A 12 10.82 23.71 -11.31
N LYS A 13 11.26 24.95 -11.21
CA LYS A 13 11.87 25.56 -10.02
C LYS A 13 10.72 26.06 -9.15
N GLY A 14 10.05 25.14 -8.48
CA GLY A 14 8.97 25.45 -7.54
C GLY A 14 9.07 24.64 -6.25
N PRO A 15 8.62 25.17 -5.11
CA PRO A 15 8.54 24.44 -3.82
C PRO A 15 7.69 23.16 -3.90
N ALA A 16 6.92 22.98 -4.98
CA ALA A 16 6.16 21.79 -5.32
C ALA A 16 6.97 20.48 -5.24
N GLY A 17 8.27 20.51 -5.54
CA GLY A 17 9.12 19.31 -5.47
C GLY A 17 9.28 18.75 -4.05
N LYS A 18 9.42 19.62 -3.04
CA LYS A 18 9.61 19.19 -1.64
C LYS A 18 8.29 18.86 -0.96
N ALA A 19 7.28 19.71 -1.12
CA ALA A 19 5.95 19.45 -0.57
C ALA A 19 5.32 18.19 -1.18
N GLY A 20 5.49 17.99 -2.50
CA GLY A 20 5.07 16.77 -3.19
C GLY A 20 5.82 15.53 -2.70
N ALA A 21 7.13 15.61 -2.49
CA ALA A 21 7.91 14.50 -1.94
C ALA A 21 7.48 14.12 -0.51
N VAL A 22 7.23 15.10 0.36
CA VAL A 22 6.74 14.84 1.73
C VAL A 22 5.34 14.23 1.70
N ALA A 23 4.42 14.81 0.94
CA ALA A 23 3.07 14.28 0.79
C ALA A 23 3.09 12.84 0.24
N TRP A 24 3.93 12.58 -0.76
CA TRP A 24 4.09 11.24 -1.34
C TRP A 24 4.69 10.25 -0.34
N GLY A 25 5.67 10.68 0.46
CA GLY A 25 6.26 9.85 1.52
C GLY A 25 5.24 9.48 2.60
N LEU A 26 4.41 10.44 3.03
CA LEU A 26 3.34 10.20 4.01
C LEU A 26 2.27 9.25 3.44
N LEU A 27 1.84 9.47 2.20
CA LEU A 27 0.88 8.60 1.50
C LEU A 27 1.42 7.17 1.40
N THR A 28 2.69 7.02 1.00
CA THR A 28 3.33 5.71 0.88
C THR A 28 3.41 5.02 2.22
N THR A 29 3.82 5.73 3.28
CA THR A 29 3.90 5.19 4.64
C THR A 29 2.52 4.73 5.15
N ALA A 30 1.50 5.56 4.96
CA ALA A 30 0.12 5.22 5.30
C ALA A 30 -0.36 3.99 4.51
N SER A 31 -0.02 3.90 3.23
CA SER A 31 -0.40 2.78 2.37
C SER A 31 0.26 1.47 2.77
N VAL A 32 1.54 1.48 3.12
CA VAL A 32 2.27 0.32 3.66
C VAL A 32 1.58 -0.17 4.93
N GLY A 33 1.31 0.72 5.88
CA GLY A 33 0.66 0.38 7.14
C GLY A 33 -0.75 -0.19 6.94
N ALA A 34 -1.57 0.50 6.13
CA ALA A 34 -2.93 0.08 5.81
C ALA A 34 -2.95 -1.29 5.10
N SER A 35 -2.11 -1.47 4.08
CA SER A 35 -2.04 -2.70 3.31
C SER A 35 -1.52 -3.85 4.18
N ALA A 36 -0.49 -3.64 4.99
CA ALA A 36 0.02 -4.65 5.91
C ALA A 36 -1.03 -5.09 6.95
N TYR A 37 -1.78 -4.12 7.51
CA TYR A 37 -2.90 -4.42 8.40
C TYR A 37 -3.98 -5.24 7.69
N HIS A 38 -4.36 -4.85 6.48
CA HIS A 38 -5.32 -5.60 5.66
C HIS A 38 -4.85 -7.03 5.42
N GLY A 39 -3.62 -7.21 4.94
CA GLY A 39 -3.05 -8.52 4.63
C GLY A 39 -3.02 -9.43 5.86
N SER A 40 -2.54 -8.91 7.00
CA SER A 40 -2.48 -9.65 8.26
C SER A 40 -3.87 -10.05 8.75
N LYS A 41 -4.81 -9.10 8.88
CA LYS A 41 -6.18 -9.39 9.34
C LYS A 41 -6.90 -10.36 8.40
N ARG A 42 -6.88 -10.11 7.09
CA ARG A 42 -7.57 -10.96 6.11
C ARG A 42 -7.12 -12.41 6.17
N HIS A 43 -5.86 -12.65 6.54
CA HIS A 43 -5.23 -13.96 6.65
C HIS A 43 -5.03 -14.43 8.10
N GLY A 44 -5.94 -14.04 9.00
CA GLY A 44 -6.00 -14.60 10.35
C GLY A 44 -4.81 -14.26 11.24
N GLY A 45 -4.19 -13.09 11.04
CA GLY A 45 -3.03 -12.61 11.78
C GLY A 45 -1.68 -13.04 11.22
N SER A 46 -1.62 -13.54 9.99
CA SER A 46 -0.36 -13.98 9.38
C SER A 46 0.59 -12.81 9.12
N ILE A 47 1.77 -12.85 9.74
CA ILE A 47 2.85 -11.86 9.55
C ILE A 47 3.32 -11.85 8.09
N GLY A 48 3.53 -13.02 7.47
CA GLY A 48 3.98 -13.12 6.08
C GLY A 48 3.00 -12.46 5.10
N TRP A 49 1.69 -12.66 5.29
CA TRP A 49 0.68 -11.95 4.49
C TRP A 49 0.65 -10.45 4.78
N GLY A 50 0.87 -10.04 6.04
CA GLY A 50 1.03 -8.62 6.37
C GLY A 50 2.22 -7.98 5.65
N VAL A 51 3.39 -8.62 5.68
CA VAL A 51 4.59 -8.13 4.98
C VAL A 51 4.36 -8.09 3.47
N GLY A 52 3.82 -9.15 2.86
CA GLY A 52 3.55 -9.18 1.42
C GLY A 52 2.63 -8.05 0.96
N TRP A 53 1.53 -7.80 1.69
CA TRP A 53 0.66 -6.67 1.37
C TRP A 53 1.29 -5.31 1.68
N GLY A 54 2.11 -5.21 2.73
CA GLY A 54 2.87 -3.99 3.03
C GLY A 54 3.84 -3.61 1.91
N VAL A 55 4.58 -4.58 1.38
CA VAL A 55 5.48 -4.38 0.22
C VAL A 55 4.68 -3.94 -1.01
N LEU A 56 3.52 -4.54 -1.28
CA LEU A 56 2.65 -4.08 -2.35
C LEU A 56 2.19 -2.64 -2.14
N GLY A 57 1.81 -2.26 -0.92
CA GLY A 57 1.44 -0.88 -0.57
C GLY A 57 2.60 0.12 -0.68
N PHE A 58 3.85 -0.34 -0.61
CA PHE A 58 5.01 0.53 -0.88
C PHE A 58 5.14 0.84 -2.37
N PHE A 59 5.10 -0.18 -3.23
CA PHE A 59 5.25 0.00 -4.68
C PHE A 59 4.01 0.61 -5.34
N PHE A 60 2.82 0.34 -4.78
CA PHE A 60 1.55 0.77 -5.33
C PHE A 60 0.69 1.48 -4.26
N PRO A 61 1.12 2.67 -3.79
CA PRO A 61 0.58 3.30 -2.60
C PRO A 61 -0.89 3.71 -2.70
N VAL A 62 -1.44 3.80 -3.91
CA VAL A 62 -2.87 4.07 -4.14
C VAL A 62 -3.65 2.79 -4.46
N LEU A 63 -3.10 1.92 -5.31
CA LEU A 63 -3.83 0.75 -5.82
C LEU A 63 -4.01 -0.34 -4.77
N THR A 64 -2.98 -0.66 -4.00
CA THR A 64 -3.08 -1.74 -2.99
C THR A 64 -4.16 -1.49 -1.94
N PRO A 65 -4.24 -0.30 -1.29
CA PRO A 65 -5.32 -0.04 -0.35
C PRO A 65 -6.70 0.02 -1.03
N ALA A 66 -6.80 0.49 -2.28
CA ALA A 66 -8.06 0.47 -3.03
C ALA A 66 -8.54 -0.97 -3.30
N ILE A 67 -7.63 -1.88 -3.70
CA ILE A 67 -7.92 -3.31 -3.85
C ILE A 67 -8.33 -3.90 -2.50
N GLY A 68 -7.62 -3.58 -1.42
CA GLY A 68 -7.97 -4.02 -0.06
C GLY A 68 -9.37 -3.55 0.37
N ALA A 69 -9.75 -2.31 0.02
CA ALA A 69 -11.09 -1.78 0.27
C ALA A 69 -12.16 -2.55 -0.50
N ALA A 70 -11.96 -2.77 -1.80
CA ALA A 70 -12.86 -3.56 -2.64
C ALA A 70 -13.01 -5.02 -2.15
N GLN A 71 -11.96 -5.60 -1.59
CA GLN A 71 -11.98 -6.96 -1.02
C GLN A 71 -12.66 -7.06 0.36
N GLY A 72 -13.13 -5.93 0.90
CA GLY A 72 -13.60 -5.81 2.28
C GLY A 72 -12.43 -5.61 3.23
N PHE A 73 -12.06 -4.35 3.46
CA PHE A 73 -10.86 -4.00 4.20
C PHE A 73 -10.82 -4.64 5.59
N GLY A 74 -9.77 -5.42 5.89
CA GLY A 74 -9.63 -6.11 7.17
C GLY A 74 -10.65 -7.23 7.41
N LYS A 75 -11.56 -7.50 6.45
CA LYS A 75 -12.49 -8.62 6.53
C LYS A 75 -11.73 -9.92 6.31
N CYS A 76 -11.90 -10.79 7.28
CA CYS A 76 -11.26 -12.08 7.36
C CYS A 76 -11.77 -13.03 6.27
N LYS A 77 -10.88 -13.51 5.41
CA LYS A 77 -11.21 -14.58 4.45
C LYS A 77 -11.31 -15.93 5.16
N TYR A 78 -10.48 -16.14 6.18
CA TYR A 78 -10.49 -17.31 7.06
C TYR A 78 -10.94 -16.87 8.44
N LYS A 79 -11.70 -17.68 9.20
CA LYS A 79 -12.14 -17.32 10.57
C LYS A 79 -10.94 -16.75 11.35
N CYS A 80 -10.95 -15.45 11.60
CA CYS A 80 -9.89 -14.77 12.32
C CYS A 80 -9.97 -15.15 13.78
N GLY A 81 -9.11 -16.08 14.18
CA GLY A 81 -9.05 -16.61 15.52
C GLY A 81 -8.86 -18.12 15.49
N GLY A 82 -7.88 -18.60 16.24
CA GLY A 82 -7.54 -20.02 16.42
C GLY A 82 -8.70 -20.95 16.85
N VAL A 83 -9.91 -20.44 17.05
CA VAL A 83 -11.13 -21.20 17.36
C VAL A 83 -11.57 -22.09 16.18
N GLY A 84 -11.24 -21.73 14.93
CA GLY A 84 -11.61 -22.52 13.75
C GLY A 84 -10.64 -23.66 13.41
N ARG A 85 -9.37 -23.57 13.81
CA ARG A 85 -8.35 -24.60 13.56
C ARG A 85 -8.32 -25.68 14.64
N ALA A 86 -8.61 -25.34 15.90
CA ALA A 86 -8.76 -26.32 16.97
C ALA A 86 -9.92 -27.32 16.71
N ARG A 87 -10.99 -26.90 16.03
CA ARG A 87 -12.15 -27.75 15.69
C ARG A 87 -11.96 -28.66 14.46
N ARG A 88 -10.82 -28.60 13.77
CA ARG A 88 -10.53 -29.50 12.63
C ARG A 88 -9.51 -30.59 12.93
N LYS A 89 -8.86 -30.56 14.11
CA LYS A 89 -7.90 -31.60 14.54
C LYS A 89 -8.57 -32.64 15.45
N GLY A 90 -9.84 -32.93 15.17
CA GLY A 90 -10.71 -33.81 15.98
C GLY A 90 -11.87 -34.40 15.18
N ARG A 91 -11.66 -34.66 13.88
CA ARG A 91 -12.49 -35.54 13.06
C ARG A 91 -11.58 -36.34 12.16
#